data_AF-A0AAD1ZIF5-F1
#
_entry.id   AF-A0AAD1ZIF5-F1
#
_cell.length_a   1.000
_cell.length_b   1.000
_cell.length_c   1.000
_cell.angle_alpha   90.00
_cell.angle_beta   90.00
_cell.angle_gamma   90.00
#
_symmetry.space_group_name_H-M   'P 1'
#
loop_
_entity.id
_entity.type
_entity.pdbx_description
1 polymer ?
#
loop_
_entity_poly.entity_id
_entity_poly.type
_entity_poly.pdbx_seq_one_letter_code
_entity_poly.pdbx_strand_id
1 'polypeptide(L)'
;MPFQREWSPQTQTLELEESRAFGKRVEKSKGKRKLLSPLDAATLIQLNFRAYLIRRSQALRALRELAIAKTKLKEIRALFNNFSYRRRISHDAEERQKFSEKIIVLLLTVDAIEVA
;
A
#
# COMPACT_ATOMS: atom_id res chain seq x y z
N MET A 1 37.08 13.95 42.05
CA MET A 1 37.67 12.65 41.64
C MET A 1 36.92 12.14 40.42
N PRO A 2 37.44 12.24 39.18
CA PRO A 2 36.84 11.61 38.02
C PRO A 2 37.48 10.24 37.77
N PHE A 3 36.62 9.21 37.74
CA PHE A 3 36.96 7.82 37.45
C PHE A 3 37.30 7.68 35.96
N GLN A 4 38.58 7.49 35.65
CA GLN A 4 39.09 7.23 34.30
C GLN A 4 38.58 5.85 33.84
N ARG A 5 37.63 5.82 32.90
CA ARG A 5 37.28 4.59 32.18
C ARG A 5 38.42 4.27 31.23
N GLU A 6 39.28 3.34 31.63
CA GLU A 6 40.26 2.71 30.73
C GLU A 6 39.52 2.01 29.58
N TRP A 7 39.83 2.43 28.36
CA TRP A 7 39.39 1.73 27.15
C TRP A 7 40.29 0.51 26.97
N SER A 8 39.74 -0.70 27.14
CA SER A 8 40.50 -1.94 26.88
C SER A 8 40.78 -2.07 25.37
N PRO A 9 42.03 -2.34 24.94
CA PRO A 9 42.40 -2.54 23.53
C PRO A 9 41.62 -3.67 22.82
N GLN A 10 40.99 -4.56 23.59
CA GLN A 10 40.30 -5.75 23.11
C GLN A 10 38.93 -5.44 22.48
N THR A 11 38.28 -4.33 22.83
CA THR A 11 37.00 -3.94 22.20
C THR A 11 37.20 -3.36 20.81
N GLN A 12 38.31 -2.66 20.59
CA GLN A 12 38.67 -2.11 19.29
C GLN A 12 39.03 -3.20 18.27
N THR A 13 39.69 -4.27 18.71
CA THR A 13 40.05 -5.39 17.83
C THR A 13 38.83 -6.19 17.40
N LEU A 14 37.84 -6.37 18.27
CA LEU A 14 36.58 -7.07 17.94
C LEU A 14 35.73 -6.29 16.94
N GLU A 15 35.58 -4.97 17.10
CA GLU A 15 34.84 -4.14 16.12
C GLU A 15 35.54 -4.09 14.75
N LEU A 16 36.87 -4.09 14.73
CA LEU A 16 37.67 -4.13 13.49
C LEU A 16 37.60 -5.52 12.82
N GLU A 17 37.59 -6.60 13.59
CA GLU A 17 37.42 -7.98 13.11
C GLU A 17 36.00 -8.19 12.55
N GLU A 18 34.97 -7.71 13.24
CA GLU A 18 33.59 -7.74 12.75
C GLU A 18 33.45 -6.95 11.45
N SER A 19 33.99 -5.73 11.39
CA SER A 19 34.01 -4.91 10.17
C SER A 19 34.73 -5.61 9.01
N ARG A 20 35.86 -6.27 9.28
CA ARG A 20 36.60 -7.08 8.28
C ARG A 20 35.84 -8.33 7.86
N ALA A 21 35.14 -9.00 8.77
CA ALA A 21 34.35 -10.19 8.50
C ALA A 21 33.13 -9.88 7.62
N PHE A 22 32.45 -8.75 7.88
CA PHE A 22 31.40 -8.23 7.00
C PHE A 22 31.93 -7.90 5.59
N GLY A 23 33.11 -7.27 5.50
CA GLY A 23 33.76 -6.98 4.21
C GLY A 23 34.08 -8.23 3.38
N LYS A 24 34.64 -9.27 4.02
CA LYS A 24 35.03 -10.53 3.34
C LYS A 24 33.85 -11.37 2.86
N ARG A 25 32.69 -11.30 3.54
CA ARG A 25 31.48 -12.03 3.12
C ARG A 25 30.83 -11.43 1.87
N VAL A 26 31.02 -10.12 1.64
CA VAL A 26 30.50 -9.39 0.47
C VAL A 26 31.31 -9.66 -0.80
N GLU A 27 32.60 -10.03 -0.69
CA GLU A 27 33.46 -10.28 -1.86
C GLU A 27 33.17 -11.59 -2.60
N LYS A 28 32.80 -12.67 -1.90
CA LYS A 28 32.63 -14.01 -2.52
C LYS A 28 31.38 -14.17 -3.39
N SER A 29 30.55 -13.13 -3.57
CA SER A 29 29.28 -13.21 -4.33
C SER A 29 29.25 -12.34 -5.60
N LYS A 30 30.40 -11.86 -6.08
CA LYS A 30 30.47 -10.91 -7.20
C LYS A 30 31.03 -11.53 -8.48
N GLY A 31 30.14 -12.05 -9.33
CA GLY A 31 30.22 -11.65 -10.75
C GLY A 31 30.19 -10.11 -10.84
N LYS A 32 30.60 -9.49 -11.96
CA LYS A 32 30.71 -8.02 -12.15
C LYS A 32 29.41 -7.25 -11.82
N ARG A 33 29.02 -7.17 -10.55
CA ARG A 33 27.98 -6.31 -10.03
C ARG A 33 28.66 -4.96 -9.99
N LYS A 34 28.26 -4.06 -10.89
CA LYS A 34 28.59 -2.63 -10.81
C LYS A 34 28.37 -2.22 -9.36
N LEU A 35 29.44 -1.95 -8.63
CA LEU A 35 29.37 -1.36 -7.30
C LEU A 35 28.70 0.00 -7.54
N LEU A 36 27.44 0.12 -7.11
CA LEU A 36 26.72 1.39 -7.17
C LEU A 36 27.48 2.40 -6.32
N SER A 37 27.61 3.63 -6.84
CA SER A 37 28.09 4.74 -6.01
C SER A 37 27.21 4.83 -4.75
N PRO A 38 27.76 5.22 -3.58
CA PRO A 38 26.95 5.45 -2.39
C PRO A 38 25.74 6.37 -2.66
N LEU A 39 25.89 7.36 -3.54
CA LEU A 39 24.83 8.25 -3.95
C LEU A 39 23.74 7.54 -4.78
N ASP A 40 24.14 6.67 -5.71
CA ASP A 40 23.22 5.89 -6.55
C ASP A 40 22.48 4.84 -5.71
N ALA A 41 23.16 4.22 -4.75
CA ALA A 41 22.55 3.30 -3.80
C ALA A 41 21.52 4.02 -2.91
N ALA A 42 21.86 5.18 -2.38
CA ALA A 42 20.95 5.98 -1.56
C ALA A 42 19.71 6.44 -2.34
N THR A 43 19.88 6.91 -3.57
CA THR A 43 18.77 7.31 -4.44
C THR A 43 17.87 6.12 -4.81
N LEU A 44 18.43 4.96 -5.13
CA LEU A 44 17.65 3.74 -5.38
C LEU A 44 16.83 3.32 -4.15
N ILE A 45 17.43 3.34 -2.96
CA ILE A 45 16.72 3.02 -1.72
C ILE A 45 15.56 3.98 -1.50
N GLN A 46 15.78 5.29 -1.65
CA GLN A 46 14.74 6.30 -1.48
C GLN A 46 13.61 6.15 -2.48
N LEU A 47 13.95 5.92 -3.76
CA LEU A 47 12.96 5.78 -4.84
C LEU A 47 12.10 4.54 -4.64
N ASN A 48 12.72 3.41 -4.27
CA ASN A 48 12.00 2.18 -3.95
C ASN A 48 11.11 2.31 -2.72
N PHE A 49 11.59 3.00 -1.67
CA PHE A 49 10.80 3.24 -0.48
C PHE A 49 9.58 4.13 -0.77
N ARG A 50 9.76 5.21 -1.54
CA ARG A 50 8.64 6.06 -2.00
C ARG A 50 7.64 5.27 -2.83
N ALA A 51 8.11 4.46 -3.78
CA ALA A 51 7.25 3.61 -4.59
C ALA A 51 6.47 2.59 -3.74
N TYR A 52 7.11 2.01 -2.71
CA TYR A 52 6.44 1.13 -1.75
C TYR A 52 5.33 1.87 -0.97
N LEU A 53 5.60 3.07 -0.45
CA LEU A 53 4.60 3.86 0.27
C LEU A 53 3.40 4.22 -0.61
N ILE A 54 3.64 4.59 -1.87
CA ILE A 54 2.58 4.85 -2.84
C ILE A 54 1.70 3.61 -3.00
N ARG A 55 2.29 2.46 -3.37
CA ARG A 55 1.54 1.19 -3.55
C ARG A 55 0.77 0.78 -2.29
N ARG A 56 1.40 0.90 -1.12
CA ARG A 56 0.76 0.56 0.16
C ARG A 56 -0.44 1.45 0.45
N SER A 57 -0.31 2.76 0.23
CA SER A 57 -1.41 3.70 0.47
C SER A 57 -2.55 3.55 -0.55
N GLN A 58 -2.22 3.19 -1.79
CA GLN A 58 -3.17 2.93 -2.87
C GLN A 58 -4.08 1.76 -2.55
N ALA A 59 -3.52 0.61 -2.12
CA ALA A 59 -4.31 -0.55 -1.70
C ALA A 59 -5.27 -0.21 -0.53
N LEU A 60 -4.80 0.56 0.46
CA LEU A 60 -5.65 0.99 1.57
C LEU A 60 -6.74 1.98 1.14
N ARG A 61 -6.47 2.83 0.15
CA ARG A 61 -7.46 3.74 -0.43
C ARG A 61 -8.55 2.95 -1.17
N ALA A 62 -8.16 2.04 -2.06
CA ALA A 62 -9.09 1.16 -2.77
C ALA A 62 -10.00 0.36 -1.82
N LEU A 63 -9.45 -0.17 -0.72
CA LEU A 63 -10.25 -0.85 0.31
C LEU A 63 -11.28 0.07 1.00
N ARG A 64 -10.94 1.34 1.25
CA ARG A 64 -11.88 2.32 1.80
C ARG A 64 -12.99 2.64 0.80
N GLU A 65 -12.65 2.85 -0.45
CA GLU A 65 -13.60 3.14 -1.52
C GLU A 65 -14.55 1.95 -1.76
N LEU A 66 -14.03 0.72 -1.75
CA LEU A 66 -14.84 -0.50 -1.79
C LEU A 66 -15.81 -0.61 -0.60
N ALA A 67 -15.40 -0.22 0.60
CA ALA A 67 -16.28 -0.22 1.76
C ALA A 67 -17.45 0.77 1.62
N ILE A 68 -17.20 1.93 1.00
CA ILE A 68 -18.23 2.93 0.68
C ILE A 68 -19.18 2.36 -0.38
N ALA A 69 -18.66 1.81 -1.48
CA ALA A 69 -19.46 1.18 -2.53
C ALA A 69 -20.33 0.03 -2.00
N LYS A 70 -19.76 -0.83 -1.14
CA LYS A 70 -20.49 -1.90 -0.45
C LYS A 70 -21.64 -1.37 0.41
N THR A 71 -21.46 -0.22 1.05
CA THR A 71 -22.52 0.41 1.86
C THR A 71 -23.65 0.90 0.96
N LYS A 72 -23.32 1.54 -0.18
CA LYS A 72 -24.31 1.94 -1.18
C LYS A 72 -25.07 0.76 -1.79
N LEU A 73 -24.40 -0.36 -2.05
CA LEU A 73 -25.07 -1.59 -2.48
C LEU A 73 -26.09 -2.09 -1.45
N LYS A 74 -25.76 -2.03 -0.15
CA LYS A 74 -26.68 -2.42 0.92
C LYS A 74 -27.91 -1.51 0.96
N GLU A 75 -27.74 -0.20 0.77
CA GLU A 75 -28.84 0.77 0.68
C GLU A 75 -29.76 0.44 -0.51
N ILE A 76 -29.20 0.24 -1.71
CA ILE A 76 -29.96 -0.13 -2.91
C ILE A 76 -30.71 -1.44 -2.71
N ARG A 77 -30.06 -2.45 -2.12
CA ARG A 77 -30.70 -3.74 -1.79
C ARG A 77 -31.84 -3.57 -0.79
N ALA A 78 -31.69 -2.71 0.21
CA ALA A 78 -32.75 -2.44 1.19
C ALA A 78 -33.96 -1.75 0.52
N LEU A 79 -33.71 -0.79 -0.38
CA LEU A 79 -34.75 -0.18 -1.20
C LEU A 79 -35.45 -1.23 -2.06
N PHE A 80 -34.70 -2.08 -2.76
CA PHE A 80 -35.27 -3.13 -3.58
C PHE A 80 -36.09 -4.14 -2.75
N ASN A 81 -35.69 -4.47 -1.53
CA ASN A 81 -36.47 -5.40 -0.72
C ASN A 81 -37.74 -4.77 -0.10
N ASN A 82 -37.90 -3.45 -0.20
CA ASN A 82 -39.12 -2.77 0.23
C ASN A 82 -40.25 -3.03 -0.79
N PHE A 83 -41.30 -3.74 -0.34
CA PHE A 83 -42.43 -4.12 -1.18
C PHE A 83 -43.13 -2.92 -1.84
N SER A 84 -43.40 -1.86 -1.08
CA SER A 84 -44.05 -0.65 -1.58
C SER A 84 -43.18 0.04 -2.64
N TYR A 85 -41.86 0.07 -2.44
CA TYR A 85 -40.94 0.66 -3.41
C TYR A 85 -40.83 -0.18 -4.70
N ARG A 86 -40.75 -1.51 -4.61
CA ARG A 86 -40.79 -2.39 -5.79
C ARG A 86 -42.04 -2.18 -6.61
N ARG A 87 -43.20 -2.05 -5.95
CA ARG A 87 -44.47 -1.79 -6.64
C ARG A 87 -44.42 -0.46 -7.40
N ARG A 88 -43.85 0.60 -6.80
CA ARG A 88 -43.64 1.89 -7.48
C ARG A 88 -42.73 1.76 -8.70
N ILE A 89 -41.56 1.13 -8.56
CA ILE A 89 -40.63 0.90 -9.69
C ILE A 89 -41.32 0.14 -10.85
N SER A 90 -42.26 -0.75 -10.55
CA SER A 90 -42.96 -1.53 -11.60
C SER A 90 -43.94 -0.71 -12.43
N HIS A 91 -44.48 0.40 -11.91
CA HIS A 91 -45.53 1.18 -12.56
C HIS A 91 -45.04 2.57 -13.01
N ASP A 92 -44.02 3.10 -12.35
CA ASP A 92 -43.46 4.42 -12.60
C ASP A 92 -42.12 4.29 -13.35
N ALA A 93 -42.11 4.76 -14.60
CA ALA A 93 -40.93 4.74 -15.45
C ALA A 93 -39.82 5.65 -14.95
N GLU A 94 -40.16 6.78 -14.31
CA GLU A 94 -39.19 7.72 -13.75
C GLU A 94 -38.48 7.11 -12.54
N GLU A 95 -39.23 6.48 -11.64
CA GLU A 95 -38.65 5.76 -10.49
C GLU A 95 -37.80 4.57 -10.92
N ARG A 96 -38.21 3.85 -11.97
CA ARG A 96 -37.40 2.77 -12.56
C ARG A 96 -36.09 3.30 -13.16
N GLN A 97 -36.14 4.45 -13.82
CA GLN A 97 -34.94 5.10 -14.38
C GLN A 97 -33.99 5.53 -13.25
N LYS A 98 -34.49 6.24 -12.23
CA LYS A 98 -33.70 6.64 -11.05
C LYS A 98 -33.06 5.44 -10.35
N PHE A 99 -33.79 4.33 -10.22
CA PHE A 99 -33.27 3.11 -9.62
C PHE A 99 -32.15 2.49 -10.46
N SER A 100 -32.30 2.49 -11.78
CA SER A 100 -31.28 2.00 -12.72
C SER A 100 -30.02 2.85 -12.68
N GLU A 101 -30.16 4.18 -12.61
CA GLU A 101 -29.04 5.11 -12.48
C GLU A 101 -28.22 4.85 -11.22
N LYS A 102 -28.88 4.58 -10.07
CA LYS A 102 -28.18 4.22 -8.84
C LYS A 102 -27.31 2.97 -9.00
N ILE A 103 -27.78 1.98 -9.76
CA ILE A 103 -27.02 0.76 -10.05
C ILE A 103 -25.87 1.07 -11.00
N ILE A 104 -26.11 1.81 -12.08
CA ILE A 104 -25.08 2.18 -13.06
C ILE A 104 -23.96 2.98 -12.40
N VAL A 105 -24.28 3.98 -11.59
CA VAL A 105 -23.29 4.79 -10.85
C VAL A 105 -22.46 3.90 -9.91
N LEU A 106 -23.10 2.96 -9.22
CA LEU A 106 -22.38 2.02 -8.35
C LEU A 106 -21.42 1.13 -9.14
N LEU A 107 -21.85 0.62 -10.30
CA LEU A 107 -21.00 -0.20 -11.18
C LEU A 107 -19.79 0.60 -11.69
N LEU A 108 -20.01 1.82 -12.19
CA LEU A 108 -18.92 2.71 -12.62
C LEU A 108 -17.95 3.04 -11.48
N THR A 109 -18.48 3.23 -10.27
CA THR A 109 -17.64 3.49 -9.08
C THR A 109 -16.76 2.29 -8.76
N VAL A 110 -17.28 1.07 -8.83
CA VAL A 110 -16.49 -0.14 -8.56
C VAL A 110 -15.46 -0.38 -9.66
N ASP A 111 -15.83 -0.19 -10.93
CA ASP A 111 -14.93 -0.32 -12.09
C ASP A 111 -13.74 0.65 -11.98
N ALA A 112 -14.00 1.90 -11.58
CA ALA A 112 -12.95 2.89 -11.35
C ALA A 112 -11.98 2.50 -10.21
N ILE A 113 -12.42 1.69 -9.24
CA ILE A 113 -11.56 1.21 -8.15
C ILE A 113 -10.73 0.00 -8.58
N GLU A 114 -11.28 -0.91 -9.40
CA GLU A 114 -10.56 -2.10 -9.88
C GLU A 114 -9.41 -1.76 -10.83
N VAL A 115 -9.52 -0.64 -11.55
CA VAL A 115 -8.49 -0.15 -12.49
C VAL A 115 -7.41 0.69 -11.80
N ALA A 116 -7.63 1.12 -10.55
CA ALA A 116 -6.74 2.00 -9.78
C ALA A 116 -5.68 1.21 -8.99
#